data_AF-A0A8B6XUE7-F1
#
_entry.id   AF-A0A8B6XUE7-F1
#
_cell.length_a   1.000
_cell.length_b   1.000
_cell.length_c   1.000
_cell.angle_alpha   90.00
_cell.angle_beta   90.00
_cell.angle_gamma   90.00
#
_symmetry.space_group_name_H-M   'P 1'
#
loop_
_entity.id
_entity.type
_entity.pdbx_description
1 polymer ?
#
loop_
_entity_poly.entity_id
_entity_poly.type
_entity_poly.pdbx_seq_one_letter_code
_entity_poly.pdbx_strand_id
1 'polypeptide(L)'
;IKVIMVTGDHPITAKAIAKSVGIISEGTDTVEDMAQRLNIPIEEVRKDQVKACVVSGAQLKDMSQTELDEVLKNHTEIVFARTSPQQKLIIVEGCQRLGAIVAVTGDGVNDSPALKKADIGIAMGIAGSDVSKQAADMILLDDNFSSIVTGVEEGRLIFDNLKKAIVYSLTCNIPELTPFIFFIILNIPLPLGTIPMLLICVGTDIAPAISLAYEPPENDIMERKPRDPKCDNLVNARLICQSYAVRGVIESVGAFLCYFIVMGENGFRPIYLLGLRNDWDDKTNNNLLDSYGSEWSYHQRKELEYTVYSAYFTAIVVSQFGDLFASKTRRLSLFQHGISNWVIFFAIFLETALASIAQYTPGLNTALTLRPIRFVYWLPGLPYGLLILVVDELRKLIISRNPGGWMEKEAYY
;
A
#
# COMPACT_ATOMS: atom_id res chain seq x y z
N ILE A 1 21.35 3.33 -1.80
CA ILE A 1 21.53 1.98 -1.22
C ILE A 1 23.00 1.85 -0.89
N LYS A 2 23.38 1.32 0.28
CA LYS A 2 24.79 1.10 0.62
C LYS A 2 25.24 -0.22 0.00
N VAL A 3 26.31 -0.19 -0.79
CA VAL A 3 26.85 -1.39 -1.45
C VAL A 3 28.11 -1.83 -0.72
N ILE A 4 28.19 -3.12 -0.37
CA ILE A 4 29.32 -3.71 0.35
C ILE A 4 29.80 -4.91 -0.46
N MET A 5 31.11 -4.97 -0.76
CA MET A 5 31.70 -6.13 -1.41
C MET A 5 32.08 -7.19 -0.37
N VAL A 6 31.70 -8.45 -0.59
CA VAL A 6 32.08 -9.58 0.28
C VAL A 6 32.62 -10.73 -0.57
N THR A 7 33.93 -10.89 -0.62
CA THR A 7 34.61 -11.85 -1.51
C THR A 7 35.65 -12.73 -0.79
N GLY A 8 35.82 -13.95 -1.30
CA GLY A 8 36.92 -14.86 -0.92
C GLY A 8 38.26 -14.53 -1.58
N ASP A 9 38.28 -13.54 -2.48
CA ASP A 9 39.48 -13.14 -3.24
C ASP A 9 40.50 -12.38 -2.41
N HIS A 10 41.71 -12.26 -2.97
CA HIS A 10 42.80 -11.52 -2.35
C HIS A 10 42.45 -10.02 -2.20
N PRO A 11 42.81 -9.35 -1.08
CA PRO A 11 42.44 -7.95 -0.83
C PRO A 11 42.82 -6.96 -1.93
N ILE A 12 43.96 -7.17 -2.59
CA ILE A 12 44.45 -6.31 -3.67
C ILE A 12 43.48 -6.36 -4.87
N THR A 13 43.08 -7.56 -5.28
CA THR A 13 42.13 -7.76 -6.40
C THR A 13 40.77 -7.20 -6.03
N ALA A 14 40.27 -7.51 -4.82
CA ALA A 14 38.98 -7.02 -4.34
C ALA A 14 38.93 -5.49 -4.33
N LYS A 15 39.98 -4.82 -3.82
CA LYS A 15 40.09 -3.36 -3.80
C LYS A 15 40.11 -2.76 -5.22
N ALA A 16 40.85 -3.37 -6.15
CA ALA A 16 40.93 -2.89 -7.53
C ALA A 16 39.57 -2.98 -8.24
N ILE A 17 38.87 -4.12 -8.11
CA ILE A 17 37.54 -4.31 -8.68
C ILE A 17 36.49 -3.41 -8.00
N ALA A 18 36.58 -3.23 -6.69
CA ALA A 18 35.69 -2.32 -5.96
C ALA A 18 35.82 -0.88 -6.46
N LYS A 19 37.02 -0.42 -6.84
CA LYS A 19 37.21 0.87 -7.51
C LYS A 19 36.64 0.88 -8.92
N SER A 20 36.86 -0.17 -9.72
CA SER A 20 36.37 -0.23 -11.11
C SER A 20 34.84 -0.23 -11.22
N VAL A 21 34.14 -0.83 -10.25
CA VAL A 21 32.67 -0.92 -10.23
C VAL A 21 32.01 0.19 -9.39
N GLY A 22 32.79 1.11 -8.83
CA GLY A 22 32.28 2.27 -8.07
C GLY A 22 31.78 1.97 -6.65
N ILE A 23 32.19 0.86 -6.04
CA ILE A 23 31.96 0.59 -4.60
C ILE A 23 32.87 1.49 -3.74
N ILE A 24 34.10 1.68 -4.20
CA ILE A 24 35.01 2.71 -3.68
C ILE A 24 35.06 3.82 -4.73
N SER A 25 34.70 5.04 -4.34
CA SER A 25 34.68 6.18 -5.25
C SER A 25 36.10 6.55 -5.73
N GLU A 26 36.20 7.20 -6.89
CA GLU A 26 37.48 7.76 -7.33
C GLU A 26 37.92 8.88 -6.38
N GLY A 27 39.13 8.78 -5.83
CA GLY A 27 39.70 9.76 -4.91
C GLY A 27 39.37 9.55 -3.42
N THR A 28 38.62 8.51 -3.04
CA THR A 28 38.54 8.09 -1.63
C THR A 28 39.72 7.19 -1.28
N ASP A 29 40.53 7.67 -0.34
CA ASP A 29 41.65 6.92 0.23
C ASP A 29 41.13 5.93 1.29
N THR A 30 41.73 4.73 1.34
CA THR A 30 41.58 3.82 2.49
C THR A 30 42.53 4.23 3.62
N VAL A 31 42.43 3.59 4.80
CA VAL A 31 43.32 3.86 5.94
C VAL A 31 44.78 3.63 5.52
N GLU A 32 45.04 2.59 4.74
CA GLU A 32 46.37 2.26 4.21
C GLU A 32 46.85 3.28 3.17
N ASP A 33 45.97 3.72 2.27
CA ASP A 33 46.31 4.73 1.25
C ASP A 33 46.63 6.08 1.90
N MET A 34 45.86 6.47 2.92
CA MET A 34 46.10 7.68 3.73
C MET A 34 47.43 7.61 4.47
N ALA A 35 47.72 6.49 5.13
CA ALA A 35 48.98 6.28 5.85
C ALA A 35 50.19 6.39 4.90
N GLN A 36 50.10 5.77 3.72
CA GLN A 36 51.15 5.85 2.70
C GLN A 36 51.30 7.27 2.14
N ARG A 37 50.20 7.98 1.87
CA ARG A 37 50.21 9.33 1.32
C ARG A 37 50.79 10.36 2.29
N LEU A 38 50.44 10.24 3.57
CA LEU A 38 50.93 11.15 4.62
C LEU A 38 52.27 10.70 5.22
N ASN A 39 52.75 9.51 4.85
CA ASN A 39 53.95 8.88 5.38
C ASN A 39 53.94 8.79 6.92
N ILE A 40 52.78 8.44 7.49
CA ILE A 40 52.56 8.23 8.93
C ILE A 40 52.23 6.76 9.21
N PRO A 41 52.48 6.26 10.43
CA PRO A 41 52.01 4.93 10.84
C PRO A 41 50.47 4.81 10.74
N ILE A 42 49.98 3.61 10.40
CA ILE A 42 48.54 3.31 10.24
C ILE A 42 47.75 3.66 11.51
N GLU A 43 48.37 3.51 12.68
CA GLU A 43 47.78 3.77 13.99
C GLU A 43 47.49 5.26 14.25
N GLU A 44 48.23 6.15 13.60
CA GLU A 44 48.06 7.61 13.73
C GLU A 44 46.97 8.15 12.80
N VAL A 45 46.47 7.34 11.85
CA VAL A 45 45.38 7.72 10.96
C VAL A 45 44.07 7.75 11.74
N ARG A 46 43.46 8.93 11.82
CA ARG A 46 42.11 9.09 12.38
C ARG A 46 41.10 8.33 11.50
N LYS A 47 40.58 7.21 12.03
CA LYS A 47 39.58 6.36 11.37
C LYS A 47 38.33 7.14 10.94
N ASP A 48 37.95 8.17 11.69
CA ASP A 48 36.78 9.02 11.41
C ASP A 48 36.90 9.85 10.11
N GLN A 49 38.13 10.05 9.60
CA GLN A 49 38.37 10.81 8.38
C GLN A 49 38.34 9.93 7.12
N VAL A 50 38.32 8.62 7.27
CA VAL A 50 38.44 7.66 6.18
C VAL A 50 37.06 7.10 5.83
N LYS A 51 36.61 7.34 4.60
CA LYS A 51 35.30 6.87 4.13
C LYS A 51 35.31 5.40 3.69
N ALA A 52 36.47 4.90 3.25
CA ALA A 52 36.64 3.58 2.67
C ALA A 52 37.49 2.66 3.56
N CYS A 53 37.03 1.43 3.80
CA CYS A 53 37.82 0.42 4.53
C CYS A 53 37.86 -0.91 3.78
N VAL A 54 39.04 -1.54 3.80
CA VAL A 54 39.24 -2.91 3.33
C VAL A 54 39.55 -3.79 4.52
N VAL A 55 38.68 -4.76 4.81
CA VAL A 55 38.84 -5.68 5.94
C VAL A 55 39.11 -7.08 5.40
N SER A 56 40.22 -7.67 5.82
CA SER A 56 40.55 -9.06 5.48
C SER A 56 39.82 -10.06 6.38
N GLY A 57 39.56 -11.27 5.88
CA GLY A 57 38.97 -12.35 6.66
C GLY A 57 39.80 -12.76 7.89
N ALA A 58 41.12 -12.53 7.87
CA ALA A 58 41.97 -12.74 9.05
C ALA A 58 41.66 -11.70 10.14
N GLN A 59 41.61 -10.41 9.77
CA GLN A 59 41.23 -9.35 10.70
C GLN A 59 39.80 -9.53 11.22
N LEU A 60 38.87 -9.92 10.36
CA LEU A 60 37.47 -10.14 10.73
C LEU A 60 37.30 -11.28 11.75
N LYS A 61 38.21 -12.27 11.76
CA LYS A 61 38.16 -13.39 12.71
C LYS A 61 38.47 -12.94 14.14
N ASP A 62 39.36 -11.96 14.28
CA ASP A 62 39.80 -11.44 15.58
C ASP A 62 38.90 -10.29 16.07
N MET A 63 38.02 -9.77 15.21
CA MET A 63 37.07 -8.71 15.55
C MET A 63 35.90 -9.21 16.40
N SER A 64 35.54 -8.43 17.42
CA SER A 64 34.29 -8.62 18.15
C SER A 64 33.07 -8.16 17.33
N GLN A 65 31.87 -8.61 17.69
CA GLN A 65 30.64 -8.17 17.02
C GLN A 65 30.43 -6.65 17.11
N THR A 66 30.82 -6.04 18.23
CA THR A 66 30.74 -4.59 18.44
C THR A 66 31.71 -3.82 17.55
N GLU A 67 32.92 -4.34 17.35
CA GLU A 67 33.89 -3.73 16.43
C GLU A 67 33.41 -3.82 14.97
N LEU A 68 32.80 -4.95 14.58
CA LEU A 68 32.20 -5.08 13.26
C LEU A 68 31.06 -4.06 13.08
N ASP A 69 30.21 -3.90 14.08
CA ASP A 69 29.11 -2.92 14.03
C ASP A 69 29.63 -1.47 13.95
N GLU A 70 30.75 -1.15 14.61
CA GLU A 70 31.43 0.15 14.48
C GLU A 70 32.00 0.36 13.07
N VAL A 71 32.66 -0.65 12.50
CA VAL A 71 33.17 -0.59 11.12
C VAL A 71 32.03 -0.32 10.13
N LEU A 72 30.91 -1.04 10.29
CA LEU A 72 29.72 -0.91 9.44
C LEU A 72 29.03 0.45 9.57
N LYS A 73 29.09 1.09 10.74
CA LYS A 73 28.53 2.45 10.97
C LYS A 73 29.43 3.56 10.45
N ASN A 74 30.73 3.47 10.72
CA ASN A 74 31.66 4.58 10.51
C ASN A 74 32.12 4.70 9.05
N HIS A 75 32.19 3.60 8.31
CA HIS A 75 32.66 3.61 6.92
C HIS A 75 31.48 3.48 5.95
N THR A 76 31.46 4.29 4.89
CA THR A 76 30.42 4.24 3.86
C THR A 76 30.75 3.25 2.75
N GLU A 77 32.03 3.11 2.41
CA GLU A 77 32.54 2.27 1.32
C GLU A 77 33.31 1.10 1.94
N ILE A 78 32.79 -0.13 1.84
CA ILE A 78 33.31 -1.27 2.60
C ILE A 78 33.59 -2.44 1.66
N VAL A 79 34.79 -3.01 1.80
CA VAL A 79 35.20 -4.22 1.10
C VAL A 79 35.69 -5.25 2.12
N PHE A 80 34.99 -6.38 2.22
CA PHE A 80 35.46 -7.56 2.94
C PHE A 80 36.11 -8.53 1.94
N ALA A 81 37.39 -8.80 2.13
CA ALA A 81 38.18 -9.66 1.25
C ALA A 81 38.71 -10.89 2.00
N ARG A 82 39.01 -11.96 1.25
CA ARG A 82 39.47 -13.24 1.79
C ARG A 82 38.54 -13.83 2.86
N THR A 83 37.22 -13.64 2.72
CA THR A 83 36.23 -14.10 3.70
C THR A 83 35.84 -15.56 3.50
N SER A 84 35.61 -16.29 4.60
CA SER A 84 34.98 -17.62 4.56
C SER A 84 33.45 -17.53 4.39
N PRO A 85 32.76 -18.62 3.97
CA PRO A 85 31.29 -18.65 3.89
C PRO A 85 30.60 -18.25 5.20
N GLN A 86 31.13 -18.69 6.35
CA GLN A 86 30.61 -18.34 7.67
C GLN A 86 30.81 -16.86 7.99
N GLN A 87 31.91 -16.26 7.54
CA GLN A 87 32.14 -14.83 7.71
C GLN A 87 31.18 -13.99 6.86
N LYS A 88 30.81 -14.45 5.65
CA LYS A 88 29.78 -13.77 4.85
C LYS A 88 28.45 -13.69 5.61
N LEU A 89 28.06 -14.80 6.26
CA LEU A 89 26.87 -14.85 7.11
C LEU A 89 26.97 -13.85 8.27
N ILE A 90 28.10 -13.81 8.99
CA ILE A 90 28.32 -12.87 10.11
C ILE A 90 28.20 -11.41 9.66
N ILE A 91 28.70 -11.07 8.47
CA ILE A 91 28.59 -9.72 7.91
C ILE A 91 27.13 -9.36 7.64
N VAL A 92 26.35 -10.27 7.03
CA VAL A 92 24.91 -10.08 6.79
C VAL A 92 24.17 -9.86 8.10
N GLU A 93 24.45 -10.68 9.12
CA GLU A 93 23.86 -10.53 10.45
C GLU A 93 24.24 -9.21 11.11
N GLY A 94 25.48 -8.73 10.93
CA GLY A 94 25.91 -7.41 11.39
C GLY A 94 25.10 -6.28 10.77
N CYS A 95 24.91 -6.31 9.46
CA CYS A 95 24.07 -5.33 8.76
C CYS A 95 22.60 -5.38 9.25
N GLN A 96 22.05 -6.58 9.45
CA GLN A 96 20.68 -6.77 9.97
C GLN A 96 20.54 -6.30 11.42
N ARG A 97 21.54 -6.51 12.29
CA ARG A 97 21.54 -6.00 13.68
C ARG A 97 21.45 -4.48 13.74
N LEU A 98 21.99 -3.78 12.75
CA LEU A 98 21.86 -2.32 12.63
C LEU A 98 20.46 -1.87 12.18
N GLY A 99 19.54 -2.80 11.92
CA GLY A 99 18.18 -2.53 11.48
C GLY A 99 18.05 -2.22 9.99
N ALA A 100 19.07 -2.53 9.19
CA ALA A 100 19.02 -2.41 7.74
C ALA A 100 18.39 -3.65 7.11
N ILE A 101 17.69 -3.45 5.98
CA ILE A 101 17.24 -4.54 5.10
C ILE A 101 18.39 -4.89 4.15
N VAL A 102 18.78 -6.16 4.11
CA VAL A 102 19.99 -6.62 3.41
C VAL A 102 19.61 -7.53 2.25
N ALA A 103 20.02 -7.12 1.05
CA ALA A 103 20.02 -7.97 -0.14
C ALA A 103 21.43 -8.54 -0.36
N VAL A 104 21.52 -9.83 -0.69
CA VAL A 104 22.80 -10.49 -1.02
C VAL A 104 22.73 -11.04 -2.43
N THR A 105 23.75 -10.75 -3.23
CA THR A 105 23.92 -11.28 -4.58
C THR A 105 25.11 -12.24 -4.61
N GLY A 106 24.92 -13.46 -5.11
CA GLY A 106 26.00 -14.44 -5.17
C GLY A 106 25.76 -15.54 -6.20
N ASP A 107 26.83 -16.19 -6.61
CA ASP A 107 26.83 -17.25 -7.63
C ASP A 107 27.38 -18.57 -7.07
N GLY A 108 28.30 -18.52 -6.11
CA GLY A 108 28.96 -19.71 -5.57
C GLY A 108 28.20 -20.41 -4.44
N VAL A 109 28.54 -21.69 -4.22
CA VAL A 109 28.11 -22.48 -3.03
C VAL A 109 28.54 -21.81 -1.72
N ASN A 110 29.62 -21.02 -1.77
CA ASN A 110 30.13 -20.23 -0.64
C ASN A 110 29.16 -19.13 -0.19
N ASP A 111 28.25 -18.70 -1.07
CA ASP A 111 27.29 -17.64 -0.79
C ASP A 111 25.97 -18.16 -0.23
N SER A 112 25.71 -19.47 -0.34
CA SER A 112 24.45 -20.08 0.09
C SER A 112 24.03 -19.74 1.53
N PRO A 113 24.93 -19.74 2.55
CA PRO A 113 24.54 -19.34 3.90
C PRO A 113 24.13 -17.87 4.00
N ALA A 114 24.84 -16.98 3.29
CA ALA A 114 24.57 -15.55 3.29
C ALA A 114 23.29 -15.22 2.51
N LEU A 115 23.09 -15.85 1.34
CA LEU A 115 21.87 -15.77 0.54
C LEU A 115 20.65 -16.18 1.36
N LYS A 116 20.74 -17.28 2.11
CA LYS A 116 19.61 -17.78 2.88
C LYS A 116 19.27 -16.92 4.10
N LYS A 117 20.25 -16.20 4.65
CA LYS A 117 20.07 -15.32 5.82
C LYS A 117 19.62 -13.91 5.44
N ALA A 118 19.97 -13.46 4.24
CA ALA A 118 19.56 -12.16 3.72
C ALA A 118 18.04 -12.00 3.75
N ASP A 119 17.57 -10.75 3.79
CA ASP A 119 16.13 -10.46 3.65
C ASP A 119 15.65 -10.75 2.22
N ILE A 120 16.58 -10.68 1.26
CA ILE A 120 16.40 -11.16 -0.11
C ILE A 120 17.72 -11.70 -0.66
N GLY A 121 17.77 -12.99 -0.99
CA GLY A 121 18.88 -13.61 -1.70
C GLY A 121 18.67 -13.56 -3.22
N ILE A 122 19.69 -13.14 -3.97
CA ILE A 122 19.68 -13.02 -5.43
C ILE A 122 20.78 -13.91 -6.01
N ALA A 123 20.42 -14.91 -6.81
CA ALA A 123 21.36 -15.82 -7.46
C ALA A 123 21.46 -15.60 -8.97
N MET A 124 22.64 -15.91 -9.54
CA MET A 124 22.89 -15.91 -10.98
C MET A 124 22.32 -17.17 -11.62
N GLY A 125 21.62 -17.04 -12.75
CA GLY A 125 20.93 -18.11 -13.45
C GLY A 125 21.86 -19.01 -14.28
N ILE A 126 22.91 -18.44 -14.88
CA ILE A 126 23.85 -19.17 -15.73
C ILE A 126 25.11 -19.51 -14.93
N ALA A 127 25.80 -18.50 -14.37
CA ALA A 127 27.03 -18.68 -13.60
C ALA A 127 26.79 -19.32 -12.21
N GLY A 128 25.57 -19.22 -11.67
CA GLY A 128 25.27 -19.69 -10.33
C GLY A 128 25.23 -21.21 -10.19
N SER A 129 25.77 -21.72 -9.08
CA SER A 129 25.64 -23.12 -8.67
C SER A 129 24.19 -23.49 -8.33
N ASP A 130 23.83 -24.77 -8.42
CA ASP A 130 22.48 -25.22 -8.03
C ASP A 130 22.18 -24.94 -6.55
N VAL A 131 23.20 -24.99 -5.69
CA VAL A 131 23.06 -24.73 -4.25
C VAL A 131 22.78 -23.25 -3.98
N SER A 132 23.39 -22.32 -4.73
CA SER A 132 23.10 -20.87 -4.59
C SER A 132 21.71 -20.52 -5.14
N LYS A 133 21.30 -21.11 -6.27
CA LYS A 133 19.94 -20.93 -6.82
C LYS A 133 18.84 -21.42 -5.89
N GLN A 134 19.05 -22.56 -5.21
CA GLN A 134 18.09 -23.09 -4.22
C GLN A 134 18.05 -22.28 -2.92
N ALA A 135 19.15 -21.60 -2.57
CA ALA A 135 19.24 -20.79 -1.36
C ALA A 135 18.64 -19.39 -1.54
N ALA A 136 18.61 -18.86 -2.76
CA ALA A 136 18.13 -17.53 -3.11
C ALA A 136 16.59 -17.46 -3.25
N ASP A 137 16.05 -16.26 -3.06
CA ASP A 137 14.62 -15.95 -3.24
C ASP A 137 14.31 -15.44 -4.65
N MET A 138 15.33 -14.89 -5.34
CA MET A 138 15.24 -14.38 -6.71
C MET A 138 16.40 -14.93 -7.55
N ILE A 139 16.12 -15.27 -8.80
CA ILE A 139 17.13 -15.79 -9.75
C ILE A 139 17.15 -14.91 -11.00
N LEU A 140 18.34 -14.44 -11.37
CA LEU A 140 18.57 -13.67 -12.60
C LEU A 140 18.89 -14.62 -13.75
N LEU A 141 17.88 -14.98 -14.55
CA LEU A 141 18.02 -16.00 -15.60
C LEU A 141 19.04 -15.62 -16.70
N ASP A 142 19.29 -14.34 -16.91
CA ASP A 142 20.16 -13.78 -17.93
C ASP A 142 21.52 -13.29 -17.39
N ASP A 143 21.80 -13.51 -16.10
CA ASP A 143 22.99 -13.01 -15.40
C ASP A 143 23.21 -11.49 -15.49
N ASN A 144 22.15 -10.73 -15.77
CA ASN A 144 22.25 -9.29 -15.90
C ASN A 144 22.03 -8.58 -14.56
N PHE A 145 23.10 -8.00 -14.00
CA PHE A 145 23.05 -7.22 -12.76
C PHE A 145 22.13 -5.99 -12.84
N SER A 146 21.84 -5.43 -14.03
CA SER A 146 20.93 -4.29 -14.16
C SER A 146 19.50 -4.62 -13.68
N SER A 147 19.11 -5.90 -13.74
CA SER A 147 17.82 -6.38 -13.26
C SER A 147 17.58 -6.10 -11.77
N ILE A 148 18.64 -5.94 -10.97
CA ILE A 148 18.53 -5.54 -9.56
C ILE A 148 18.05 -4.09 -9.45
N VAL A 149 18.51 -3.20 -10.34
CA VAL A 149 18.06 -1.80 -10.37
C VAL A 149 16.57 -1.75 -10.70
N THR A 150 16.14 -2.50 -11.72
CA THR A 150 14.72 -2.65 -12.07
C THR A 150 13.92 -3.27 -10.92
N GLY A 151 14.45 -4.28 -10.23
CA GLY A 151 13.79 -4.89 -9.08
C GLY A 151 13.60 -3.92 -7.92
N VAL A 152 14.57 -3.04 -7.67
CA VAL A 152 14.43 -1.97 -6.65
C VAL A 152 13.39 -0.94 -7.07
N GLU A 153 13.35 -0.57 -8.35
CA GLU A 153 12.35 0.34 -8.92
C GLU A 153 10.93 -0.23 -8.78
N GLU A 154 10.71 -1.45 -9.25
CA GLU A 154 9.41 -2.15 -9.16
C GLU A 154 9.00 -2.40 -7.70
N GLY A 155 9.93 -2.78 -6.82
CA GLY A 155 9.67 -2.97 -5.39
C GLY A 155 9.23 -1.67 -4.70
N ARG A 156 9.79 -0.54 -5.12
CA ARG A 156 9.39 0.80 -4.65
C ARG A 156 8.04 1.22 -5.21
N LEU A 157 7.77 0.92 -6.48
CA LEU A 157 6.51 1.22 -7.15
C LEU A 157 5.35 0.45 -6.52
N ILE A 158 5.48 -0.86 -6.38
CA ILE A 158 4.42 -1.71 -5.83
C ILE A 158 4.10 -1.34 -4.38
N PHE A 159 5.09 -0.95 -3.58
CA PHE A 159 4.85 -0.51 -2.20
C PHE A 159 3.94 0.73 -2.15
N ASP A 160 4.19 1.72 -3.01
CA ASP A 160 3.36 2.92 -3.08
C ASP A 160 1.97 2.63 -3.64
N ASN A 161 1.88 1.74 -4.64
CA ASN A 161 0.61 1.33 -5.23
C ASN A 161 -0.24 0.49 -4.27
N LEU A 162 0.39 -0.35 -3.43
CA LEU A 162 -0.30 -1.07 -2.36
C LEU A 162 -0.90 -0.12 -1.34
N LYS A 163 -0.23 1.00 -0.99
CA LYS A 163 -0.84 2.03 -0.14
C LYS A 163 -2.11 2.62 -0.76
N LYS A 164 -2.10 2.87 -2.07
CA LYS A 164 -3.26 3.38 -2.81
C LYS A 164 -4.42 2.38 -2.78
N ALA A 165 -4.14 1.12 -3.09
CA ALA A 165 -5.13 0.04 -3.04
C ALA A 165 -5.71 -0.15 -1.63
N ILE A 166 -4.88 -0.08 -0.59
CA ILE A 166 -5.34 -0.19 0.79
C ILE A 166 -6.21 1.00 1.20
N VAL A 167 -5.87 2.24 0.81
CA VAL A 167 -6.75 3.39 1.08
C VAL A 167 -8.11 3.21 0.44
N TYR A 168 -8.13 2.78 -0.82
CA TYR A 168 -9.37 2.50 -1.54
C TYR A 168 -10.23 1.45 -0.81
N SER A 169 -9.64 0.28 -0.51
CA SER A 169 -10.36 -0.81 0.16
C SER A 169 -10.75 -0.50 1.61
N LEU A 170 -10.05 0.42 2.29
CA LEU A 170 -10.42 0.82 3.65
C LEU A 170 -11.56 1.86 3.65
N THR A 171 -11.69 2.67 2.60
CA THR A 171 -12.66 3.78 2.58
C THR A 171 -14.11 3.29 2.68
N CYS A 172 -14.47 2.23 1.96
CA CYS A 172 -15.83 1.64 1.97
C CYS A 172 -16.25 1.00 3.30
N ASN A 173 -15.32 0.69 4.20
CA ASN A 173 -15.66 0.12 5.50
C ASN A 173 -16.56 1.05 6.34
N ILE A 174 -16.43 2.37 6.18
CA ILE A 174 -17.23 3.35 6.92
C ILE A 174 -18.68 3.41 6.44
N PRO A 175 -19.00 3.59 5.14
CA PRO A 175 -20.37 3.50 4.67
C PRO A 175 -20.99 2.11 4.89
N GLU A 176 -20.22 1.04 5.06
CA GLU A 176 -20.75 -0.28 5.43
C GLU A 176 -21.06 -0.43 6.92
N LEU A 177 -20.21 0.10 7.80
CA LEU A 177 -20.38 -0.02 9.26
C LEU A 177 -21.43 0.95 9.81
N THR A 178 -21.48 2.17 9.28
CA THR A 178 -22.39 3.23 9.74
C THR A 178 -23.88 2.87 9.72
N PRO A 179 -24.41 2.11 8.73
CA PRO A 179 -25.75 1.51 8.76
C PRO A 179 -26.08 0.78 10.05
N PHE A 180 -25.18 -0.10 10.51
CA PHE A 180 -25.39 -0.88 11.73
C PHE A 180 -25.33 0.01 12.99
N ILE A 181 -24.43 0.99 13.00
CA ILE A 181 -24.32 1.93 14.11
C ILE A 181 -25.62 2.74 14.25
N PHE A 182 -26.14 3.32 13.17
CA PHE A 182 -27.38 4.10 13.23
C PHE A 182 -28.62 3.24 13.42
N PHE A 183 -28.64 2.02 12.88
CA PHE A 183 -29.68 1.02 13.18
C PHE A 183 -29.81 0.74 14.68
N ILE A 184 -28.70 0.71 15.43
CA ILE A 184 -28.70 0.50 16.88
C ILE A 184 -29.00 1.79 17.64
N ILE A 185 -28.32 2.89 17.32
CA ILE A 185 -28.40 4.14 18.11
C ILE A 185 -29.71 4.88 17.85
N LEU A 186 -30.13 5.00 16.58
CA LEU A 186 -31.31 5.76 16.17
C LEU A 186 -32.57 4.90 16.05
N ASN A 187 -32.44 3.57 16.19
CA ASN A 187 -33.53 2.61 16.02
C ASN A 187 -34.31 2.83 14.70
N ILE A 188 -33.58 3.08 13.61
CA ILE A 188 -34.14 3.20 12.25
C ILE A 188 -34.17 1.82 11.56
N PRO A 189 -34.99 1.61 10.50
CA PRO A 189 -34.89 0.43 9.65
C PRO A 189 -33.49 0.28 9.06
N LEU A 190 -33.00 -0.96 8.91
CA LEU A 190 -31.62 -1.22 8.48
C LEU A 190 -31.36 -0.58 7.10
N PRO A 191 -30.31 0.24 6.93
CA PRO A 191 -30.00 0.84 5.64
C PRO A 191 -29.31 -0.10 4.64
N LEU A 192 -28.47 -1.01 5.14
CA LEU A 192 -27.70 -1.95 4.34
C LEU A 192 -27.64 -3.32 5.01
N GLY A 193 -28.01 -4.37 4.29
CA GLY A 193 -27.95 -5.74 4.77
C GLY A 193 -26.56 -6.39 4.66
N THR A 194 -26.37 -7.53 5.33
CA THR A 194 -25.10 -8.26 5.34
C THR A 194 -24.71 -8.81 3.96
N ILE A 195 -25.67 -9.29 3.16
CA ILE A 195 -25.37 -9.89 1.85
C ILE A 195 -24.90 -8.81 0.84
N PRO A 196 -25.58 -7.66 0.69
CA PRO A 196 -25.07 -6.55 -0.12
C PRO A 196 -23.71 -6.04 0.33
N MET A 197 -23.45 -5.96 1.64
CA MET A 197 -22.12 -5.62 2.18
C MET A 197 -21.03 -6.60 1.71
N LEU A 198 -21.27 -7.91 1.79
CA LEU A 198 -20.33 -8.91 1.27
C LEU A 198 -20.10 -8.79 -0.24
N LEU A 199 -21.13 -8.41 -1.00
CA LEU A 199 -21.02 -8.16 -2.44
C LEU A 199 -20.13 -6.96 -2.75
N ILE A 200 -20.09 -5.94 -1.88
CA ILE A 200 -19.16 -4.82 -2.04
C ILE A 200 -17.73 -5.31 -1.83
N CYS A 201 -17.44 -5.87 -0.65
CA CYS A 201 -16.07 -6.24 -0.27
C CYS A 201 -15.44 -7.31 -1.18
N VAL A 202 -16.22 -8.31 -1.60
CA VAL A 202 -15.71 -9.47 -2.36
C VAL A 202 -16.11 -9.43 -3.84
N GLY A 203 -17.02 -8.55 -4.23
CA GLY A 203 -17.51 -8.46 -5.60
C GLY A 203 -16.99 -7.21 -6.30
N THR A 204 -17.60 -6.07 -6.00
CA THR A 204 -17.41 -4.83 -6.77
C THR A 204 -16.01 -4.26 -6.59
N ASP A 205 -15.48 -4.26 -5.36
CA ASP A 205 -14.27 -3.50 -5.03
C ASP A 205 -12.95 -4.18 -5.42
N ILE A 206 -12.98 -5.48 -5.73
CA ILE A 206 -11.76 -6.25 -6.06
C ILE A 206 -11.09 -5.71 -7.32
N ALA A 207 -11.85 -5.52 -8.41
CA ALA A 207 -11.28 -5.11 -9.68
C ALA A 207 -10.70 -3.68 -9.62
N PRO A 208 -11.40 -2.68 -9.06
CA PRO A 208 -10.84 -1.35 -8.82
C PRO A 208 -9.58 -1.37 -7.94
N ALA A 209 -9.59 -2.10 -6.83
CA ALA A 209 -8.43 -2.18 -5.93
C ALA A 209 -7.19 -2.76 -6.64
N ILE A 210 -7.36 -3.80 -7.44
CA ILE A 210 -6.28 -4.40 -8.24
C ILE A 210 -5.80 -3.44 -9.33
N SER A 211 -6.71 -2.66 -9.93
CA SER A 211 -6.33 -1.70 -10.99
C SER A 211 -5.34 -0.64 -10.52
N LEU A 212 -5.36 -0.29 -9.22
CA LEU A 212 -4.41 0.64 -8.60
C LEU A 212 -2.99 0.07 -8.51
N ALA A 213 -2.80 -1.25 -8.58
CA ALA A 213 -1.48 -1.87 -8.64
C ALA A 213 -0.73 -1.53 -9.94
N TYR A 214 -1.47 -1.22 -11.02
CA TYR A 214 -0.94 -0.86 -12.35
C TYR A 214 -0.66 0.64 -12.51
N GLU A 215 -0.70 1.42 -11.44
CA GLU A 215 -0.39 2.85 -11.53
C GLU A 215 1.10 3.11 -11.79
N PRO A 216 1.45 4.01 -12.73
CA PRO A 216 2.83 4.43 -12.91
C PRO A 216 3.33 5.26 -11.73
N PRO A 217 4.67 5.38 -11.56
CA PRO A 217 5.27 6.19 -10.50
C PRO A 217 4.90 7.67 -10.63
N GLU A 218 4.65 8.34 -9.49
CA GLU A 218 4.30 9.77 -9.45
C GLU A 218 5.53 10.69 -9.59
N ASN A 219 6.68 10.29 -9.06
CA ASN A 219 7.93 11.06 -9.13
C ASN A 219 9.09 10.09 -9.39
N ASP A 220 10.31 10.61 -9.52
CA ASP A 220 11.50 9.77 -9.58
C ASP A 220 11.66 8.96 -8.28
N ILE A 221 11.17 7.72 -8.32
CA ILE A 221 11.21 6.78 -7.20
C ILE A 221 12.60 6.24 -6.95
N MET A 222 13.57 6.46 -7.84
CA MET A 222 14.95 6.00 -7.70
C MET A 222 15.83 7.04 -7.01
N GLU A 223 15.53 8.33 -7.15
CA GLU A 223 16.23 9.43 -6.45
C GLU A 223 15.98 9.45 -4.94
N ARG A 224 14.83 8.95 -4.47
CA ARG A 224 14.54 8.90 -3.02
C ARG A 224 15.41 7.88 -2.28
N LYS A 225 15.69 8.20 -1.00
CA LYS A 225 16.35 7.25 -0.09
C LYS A 225 15.45 6.03 0.17
N PRO A 226 16.03 4.86 0.48
CA PRO A 226 15.25 3.71 0.96
C PRO A 226 14.40 4.09 2.17
N ARG A 227 13.19 3.52 2.26
CA ARG A 227 12.27 3.74 3.37
C ARG A 227 12.86 3.29 4.71
N ASP A 228 12.50 3.95 5.79
CA ASP A 228 12.83 3.46 7.13
C ASP A 228 11.80 2.38 7.54
N PRO A 229 12.21 1.13 7.82
CA PRO A 229 11.27 0.07 8.20
C PRO A 229 10.53 0.34 9.51
N LYS A 230 10.99 1.26 10.36
CA LYS A 230 10.35 1.60 11.65
C LYS A 230 9.34 2.73 11.53
N CYS A 231 9.62 3.72 10.67
CA CYS A 231 8.79 4.91 10.52
C CYS A 231 7.83 4.81 9.34
N ASP A 232 8.30 4.30 8.20
CA ASP A 232 7.56 4.29 6.93
C ASP A 232 6.84 2.96 6.73
N ASN A 233 5.81 2.76 7.56
CA ASN A 233 4.93 1.60 7.48
C ASN A 233 3.99 1.68 6.27
N LEU A 234 3.50 0.52 5.83
CA LEU A 234 2.53 0.41 4.73
C LEU A 234 1.19 1.05 5.14
N VAL A 235 0.72 0.77 6.35
CA VAL A 235 -0.46 1.39 6.94
C VAL A 235 -0.03 2.21 8.14
N ASN A 236 -0.28 3.51 8.08
CA ASN A 236 -0.01 4.45 9.16
C ASN A 236 -1.31 5.11 9.64
N ALA A 237 -1.28 5.77 10.80
CA ALA A 237 -2.46 6.44 11.34
C ALA A 237 -3.00 7.54 10.40
N ARG A 238 -2.13 8.16 9.60
CA ARG A 238 -2.50 9.18 8.61
C ARG A 238 -3.34 8.60 7.48
N LEU A 239 -2.99 7.40 7.02
CA LEU A 239 -3.71 6.63 6.01
C LEU A 239 -5.11 6.33 6.52
N ILE A 240 -5.21 5.78 7.74
CA ILE A 240 -6.49 5.46 8.38
C ILE A 240 -7.35 6.72 8.58
N CYS A 241 -6.74 7.82 9.02
CA CYS A 241 -7.45 9.09 9.21
C CYS A 241 -8.02 9.61 7.88
N GLN A 242 -7.22 9.57 6.80
CA GLN A 242 -7.68 9.97 5.47
C GLN A 242 -8.78 9.05 4.93
N SER A 243 -8.59 7.74 4.97
CA SER A 243 -9.57 6.79 4.43
C SER A 243 -10.85 6.79 5.26
N TYR A 244 -10.77 6.62 6.57
CA TYR A 244 -11.96 6.48 7.42
C TYR A 244 -12.63 7.83 7.75
N ALA A 245 -11.87 8.80 8.26
CA ALA A 245 -12.47 10.00 8.85
C ALA A 245 -12.86 11.06 7.82
N VAL A 246 -12.15 11.11 6.68
CA VAL A 246 -12.43 12.08 5.62
C VAL A 246 -13.27 11.43 4.52
N ARG A 247 -12.69 10.47 3.79
CA ARG A 247 -13.31 9.92 2.58
C ARG A 247 -14.52 9.04 2.90
N GLY A 248 -14.37 8.12 3.85
CA GLY A 248 -15.43 7.20 4.24
C GLY A 248 -16.63 7.89 4.88
N VAL A 249 -16.42 9.00 5.60
CA VAL A 249 -17.53 9.82 6.12
C VAL A 249 -18.29 10.52 4.99
N ILE A 250 -17.59 11.10 4.00
CA ILE A 250 -18.26 11.72 2.84
C ILE A 250 -19.09 10.67 2.09
N GLU A 251 -18.55 9.47 1.91
CA GLU A 251 -19.21 8.36 1.24
C GLU A 251 -20.45 7.86 2.01
N SER A 252 -20.32 7.71 3.33
CA SER A 252 -21.43 7.37 4.23
C SER A 252 -22.56 8.41 4.14
N VAL A 253 -22.24 9.71 4.16
CA VAL A 253 -23.26 10.76 4.02
C VAL A 253 -24.00 10.64 2.68
N GLY A 254 -23.29 10.33 1.59
CA GLY A 254 -23.92 10.12 0.27
C GLY A 254 -24.84 8.90 0.24
N ALA A 255 -24.40 7.78 0.83
CA ALA A 255 -25.21 6.57 0.91
C ALA A 255 -26.46 6.77 1.80
N PHE A 256 -26.32 7.44 2.94
CA PHE A 256 -27.46 7.80 3.79
C PHE A 256 -28.42 8.79 3.13
N LEU A 257 -27.92 9.73 2.32
CA LEU A 257 -28.80 10.58 1.53
C LEU A 257 -29.68 9.74 0.60
N CYS A 258 -29.09 8.76 -0.09
CA CYS A 258 -29.83 7.84 -0.95
C CYS A 258 -30.91 7.07 -0.15
N TYR A 259 -30.55 6.55 1.04
CA TYR A 259 -31.49 5.91 1.97
C TYR A 259 -32.69 6.82 2.29
N PHE A 260 -32.45 8.08 2.68
CA PHE A 260 -33.51 9.01 3.04
C PHE A 260 -34.37 9.43 1.85
N ILE A 261 -33.79 9.52 0.65
CA ILE A 261 -34.53 9.79 -0.59
C ILE A 261 -35.51 8.64 -0.87
N VAL A 262 -35.04 7.39 -0.86
CA VAL A 262 -35.89 6.22 -1.16
C VAL A 262 -36.99 6.06 -0.11
N MET A 263 -36.66 6.20 1.18
CA MET A 263 -37.65 6.14 2.26
C MET A 263 -38.69 7.28 2.14
N GLY A 264 -38.23 8.51 1.87
CA GLY A 264 -39.07 9.69 1.75
C GLY A 264 -40.04 9.64 0.57
N GLU A 265 -39.59 9.16 -0.60
CA GLU A 265 -40.43 8.95 -1.78
C GLU A 265 -41.52 7.89 -1.54
N ASN A 266 -41.23 6.88 -0.74
CA ASN A 266 -42.18 5.81 -0.39
C ASN A 266 -43.00 6.09 0.87
N GLY A 267 -43.05 7.33 1.34
CA GLY A 267 -43.97 7.72 2.40
C GLY A 267 -43.37 7.87 3.80
N PHE A 268 -42.12 7.45 4.00
CA PHE A 268 -41.44 7.49 5.31
C PHE A 268 -40.49 8.68 5.38
N ARG A 269 -40.94 9.79 5.97
CA ARG A 269 -40.10 10.98 6.13
C ARG A 269 -38.94 10.72 7.10
N PRO A 270 -37.76 11.34 6.93
CA PRO A 270 -36.58 11.07 7.76
C PRO A 270 -36.82 11.15 9.28
N ILE A 271 -37.63 12.10 9.74
CA ILE A 271 -37.93 12.25 11.18
C ILE A 271 -38.79 11.11 11.73
N TYR A 272 -39.65 10.52 10.89
CA TYR A 272 -40.56 9.44 11.26
C TYR A 272 -39.85 8.08 11.36
N LEU A 273 -38.64 7.96 10.77
CA LEU A 273 -37.85 6.73 10.83
C LEU A 273 -37.23 6.50 12.22
N LEU A 274 -37.06 7.55 13.01
CA LEU A 274 -36.42 7.46 14.34
C LEU A 274 -37.29 6.66 15.30
N GLY A 275 -36.73 5.57 15.84
CA GLY A 275 -37.48 4.67 16.74
C GLY A 275 -38.41 3.68 16.03
N LEU A 276 -38.52 3.73 14.70
CA LEU A 276 -39.47 2.93 13.93
C LEU A 276 -39.10 1.43 13.87
N ARG A 277 -37.84 1.09 14.17
CA ARG A 277 -37.30 -0.28 14.03
C ARG A 277 -38.16 -1.36 14.69
N ASN A 278 -38.58 -1.16 15.93
CA ASN A 278 -39.32 -2.20 16.68
C ASN A 278 -40.63 -2.56 15.96
N ASP A 279 -41.34 -1.54 15.49
CA ASP A 279 -42.59 -1.74 14.75
C ASP A 279 -42.30 -2.25 13.34
N TRP A 280 -41.20 -1.81 12.71
CA TRP A 280 -40.75 -2.23 11.37
C TRP A 280 -40.44 -3.72 11.29
N ASP A 281 -39.72 -4.25 12.28
CA ASP A 281 -39.29 -5.65 12.34
C ASP A 281 -40.35 -6.59 12.93
N ASP A 282 -41.42 -6.06 13.54
CA ASP A 282 -42.52 -6.86 14.05
C ASP A 282 -43.31 -7.50 12.90
N LYS A 283 -43.25 -8.83 12.84
CA LYS A 283 -43.95 -9.67 11.87
C LYS A 283 -45.47 -9.72 12.08
N THR A 284 -45.93 -9.41 13.29
CA THR A 284 -47.36 -9.45 13.63
C THR A 284 -48.07 -8.16 13.22
N ASN A 285 -47.33 -7.06 13.13
CA ASN A 285 -47.85 -5.78 12.70
C ASN A 285 -47.98 -5.71 11.16
N ASN A 286 -49.20 -5.63 10.66
CA ASN A 286 -49.49 -5.49 9.23
C ASN A 286 -50.12 -4.14 8.85
N ASN A 287 -50.28 -3.24 9.82
CA ASN A 287 -50.99 -1.97 9.65
C ASN A 287 -50.09 -0.81 10.10
N LEU A 288 -48.79 -0.86 9.79
CA LEU A 288 -47.88 0.23 10.14
C LEU A 288 -48.24 1.46 9.31
N LEU A 289 -48.51 2.58 9.97
CA LEU A 289 -48.80 3.83 9.29
C LEU A 289 -47.51 4.50 8.81
N ASP A 290 -47.52 5.03 7.59
CA ASP A 290 -46.48 5.92 7.09
C ASP A 290 -46.73 7.39 7.49
N SER A 291 -45.87 8.32 7.05
CA SER A 291 -46.03 9.74 7.36
C SER A 291 -47.23 10.42 6.69
N TYR A 292 -47.86 9.75 5.71
CA TYR A 292 -49.03 10.24 4.97
C TYR A 292 -50.33 9.56 5.42
N GLY A 293 -50.25 8.59 6.35
CA GLY A 293 -51.38 7.86 6.89
C GLY A 293 -51.76 6.59 6.12
N SER A 294 -50.92 6.11 5.20
CA SER A 294 -51.14 4.83 4.50
C SER A 294 -50.68 3.66 5.38
N GLU A 295 -51.42 2.56 5.34
CA GLU A 295 -51.07 1.32 6.05
C GLU A 295 -50.14 0.43 5.22
N TRP A 296 -49.10 -0.09 5.87
CA TRP A 296 -48.09 -0.95 5.27
C TRP A 296 -48.03 -2.32 5.95
N SER A 297 -48.19 -3.38 5.14
CA SER A 297 -47.99 -4.76 5.59
C SER A 297 -46.52 -5.09 5.84
N TYR A 298 -46.24 -6.12 6.65
CA TYR A 298 -44.85 -6.57 6.89
C TYR A 298 -44.11 -6.88 5.58
N HIS A 299 -44.77 -7.54 4.63
CA HIS A 299 -44.15 -7.89 3.35
C HIS A 299 -43.81 -6.65 2.52
N GLN A 300 -44.71 -5.66 2.44
CA GLN A 300 -44.45 -4.43 1.69
C GLN A 300 -43.29 -3.63 2.29
N ARG A 301 -43.18 -3.58 3.62
CA ARG A 301 -42.08 -2.92 4.32
C ARG A 301 -40.74 -3.59 4.05
N LYS A 302 -40.68 -4.93 4.10
CA LYS A 302 -39.45 -5.67 3.79
C LYS A 302 -39.05 -5.55 2.32
N GLU A 303 -40.01 -5.49 1.39
CA GLU A 303 -39.71 -5.20 -0.02
C GLU A 303 -39.11 -3.79 -0.21
N LEU A 304 -39.64 -2.79 0.50
CA LEU A 304 -39.06 -1.45 0.52
C LEU A 304 -37.65 -1.46 1.14
N GLU A 305 -37.44 -2.19 2.23
CA GLU A 305 -36.13 -2.33 2.88
C GLU A 305 -35.07 -2.95 1.93
N TYR A 306 -35.42 -3.99 1.17
CA TYR A 306 -34.50 -4.55 0.17
C TYR A 306 -34.25 -3.61 -1.01
N THR A 307 -35.23 -2.78 -1.36
CA THR A 307 -35.05 -1.69 -2.35
C THR A 307 -34.07 -0.64 -1.83
N VAL A 308 -34.16 -0.32 -0.55
CA VAL A 308 -33.26 0.60 0.14
C VAL A 308 -31.84 0.03 0.20
N TYR A 309 -31.67 -1.26 0.50
CA TYR A 309 -30.35 -1.92 0.43
C TYR A 309 -29.71 -1.76 -0.94
N SER A 310 -30.51 -1.89 -2.00
CA SER A 310 -30.03 -1.81 -3.38
C SER A 310 -29.63 -0.38 -3.76
N ALA A 311 -30.41 0.61 -3.31
CA ALA A 311 -30.10 2.02 -3.52
C ALA A 311 -28.87 2.47 -2.72
N TYR A 312 -28.72 2.00 -1.48
CA TYR A 312 -27.55 2.27 -0.64
C TYR A 312 -26.29 1.61 -1.20
N PHE A 313 -26.38 0.32 -1.59
CA PHE A 313 -25.33 -0.41 -2.30
C PHE A 313 -24.86 0.32 -3.56
N THR A 314 -25.81 0.77 -4.39
CA THR A 314 -25.51 1.53 -5.61
C THR A 314 -24.84 2.87 -5.29
N ALA A 315 -25.28 3.57 -4.25
CA ALA A 315 -24.68 4.83 -3.85
C ALA A 315 -23.22 4.66 -3.42
N ILE A 316 -22.86 3.55 -2.77
CA ILE A 316 -21.45 3.23 -2.46
C ILE A 316 -20.67 3.00 -3.76
N VAL A 317 -21.11 2.08 -4.62
CA VAL A 317 -20.45 1.77 -5.91
C VAL A 317 -20.20 3.03 -6.73
N VAL A 318 -21.19 3.91 -6.83
CA VAL A 318 -21.07 5.15 -7.61
C VAL A 318 -20.13 6.17 -6.94
N SER A 319 -20.12 6.24 -5.61
CA SER A 319 -19.22 7.14 -4.88
C SER A 319 -17.77 6.66 -4.93
N GLN A 320 -17.56 5.34 -4.96
CA GLN A 320 -16.25 4.69 -5.10
C GLN A 320 -15.54 5.05 -6.40
N PHE A 321 -16.26 5.42 -7.47
CA PHE A 321 -15.61 5.95 -8.67
C PHE A 321 -14.77 7.20 -8.36
N GLY A 322 -15.31 8.09 -7.51
CA GLY A 322 -14.60 9.27 -7.04
C GLY A 322 -13.40 8.92 -6.18
N ASP A 323 -13.55 7.95 -5.27
CA ASP A 323 -12.44 7.50 -4.43
C ASP A 323 -11.34 6.80 -5.25
N LEU A 324 -11.68 6.00 -6.26
CA LEU A 324 -10.73 5.34 -7.14
C LEU A 324 -9.82 6.36 -7.84
N PHE A 325 -10.41 7.42 -8.40
CA PHE A 325 -9.64 8.51 -9.02
C PHE A 325 -8.84 9.32 -8.00
N ALA A 326 -9.38 9.55 -6.80
CA ALA A 326 -8.66 10.23 -5.72
C ALA A 326 -7.47 9.40 -5.20
N SER A 327 -7.62 8.08 -5.12
CA SER A 327 -6.62 7.12 -4.65
C SER A 327 -5.49 6.88 -5.67
N LYS A 328 -5.68 7.25 -6.94
CA LYS A 328 -4.69 7.12 -8.01
C LYS A 328 -3.37 7.85 -7.71
N THR A 329 -3.43 8.98 -7.00
CA THR A 329 -2.27 9.84 -6.71
C THR A 329 -2.24 10.22 -5.24
N ARG A 330 -1.05 10.18 -4.62
CA ARG A 330 -0.85 10.55 -3.20
C ARG A 330 -0.42 12.00 -3.05
N ARG A 331 0.43 12.50 -3.97
CA ARG A 331 1.02 13.84 -3.91
C ARG A 331 0.68 14.68 -5.14
N LEU A 332 0.81 14.13 -6.34
CA LEU A 332 0.54 14.88 -7.57
C LEU A 332 -0.96 15.09 -7.78
N SER A 333 -1.31 16.16 -8.50
CA SER A 333 -2.69 16.35 -8.96
C SER A 333 -3.02 15.33 -10.05
N LEU A 334 -4.28 14.88 -10.11
CA LEU A 334 -4.78 14.02 -11.18
C LEU A 334 -4.52 14.61 -12.57
N PHE A 335 -4.56 15.94 -12.72
CA PHE A 335 -4.32 16.62 -13.99
C PHE A 335 -2.85 16.61 -14.41
N GLN A 336 -1.93 16.55 -13.45
CA GLN A 336 -0.48 16.49 -13.73
C GLN A 336 -0.05 15.06 -14.05
N HIS A 337 -0.57 14.08 -13.31
CA HIS A 337 -0.27 12.66 -13.51
C HIS A 337 -1.00 12.08 -14.72
N GLY A 338 -2.18 12.60 -15.05
CA GLY A 338 -3.01 12.14 -16.16
C GLY A 338 -3.72 10.81 -15.87
N ILE A 339 -4.56 10.37 -16.81
CA ILE A 339 -5.35 9.13 -16.71
C ILE A 339 -4.86 8.11 -17.75
N SER A 340 -3.60 7.69 -17.61
CA SER A 340 -2.94 6.75 -18.53
C SER A 340 -3.34 5.28 -18.32
N ASN A 341 -3.73 4.92 -17.09
CA ASN A 341 -4.05 3.53 -16.72
C ASN A 341 -5.44 3.13 -17.25
N TRP A 342 -5.46 2.36 -18.35
CA TRP A 342 -6.70 1.88 -18.95
C TRP A 342 -7.41 0.80 -18.10
N VAL A 343 -6.67 0.09 -17.23
CA VAL A 343 -7.22 -0.96 -16.36
C VAL A 343 -8.25 -0.39 -15.39
N ILE A 344 -8.09 0.87 -14.94
CA ILE A 344 -9.07 1.56 -14.10
C ILE A 344 -10.42 1.69 -14.81
N PHE A 345 -10.43 2.06 -16.09
CA PHE A 345 -11.70 2.20 -16.83
C PHE A 345 -12.38 0.84 -17.05
N PHE A 346 -11.59 -0.20 -17.31
CA PHE A 346 -12.10 -1.56 -17.38
C PHE A 346 -12.67 -2.03 -16.03
N ALA A 347 -12.00 -1.68 -14.92
CA ALA A 347 -12.46 -2.00 -13.57
C ALA A 347 -13.78 -1.30 -13.24
N ILE A 348 -13.91 0.01 -13.50
CA ILE A 348 -15.18 0.76 -13.31
C ILE A 348 -16.31 0.14 -14.14
N PHE A 349 -16.02 -0.25 -15.40
CA PHE A 349 -17.01 -0.92 -16.24
C PHE A 349 -17.45 -2.26 -15.63
N LEU A 350 -16.50 -3.09 -15.20
CA LEU A 350 -16.77 -4.39 -14.60
C LEU A 350 -17.56 -4.24 -13.28
N GLU A 351 -17.19 -3.28 -12.46
CA GLU A 351 -17.85 -2.93 -11.21
C GLU A 351 -19.31 -2.53 -11.44
N THR A 352 -19.55 -1.60 -12.37
CA THR A 352 -20.90 -1.15 -12.75
C THR A 352 -21.73 -2.28 -13.34
N ALA A 353 -21.11 -3.13 -14.18
CA ALA A 353 -21.76 -4.28 -14.78
C ALA A 353 -22.17 -5.31 -13.72
N LEU A 354 -21.27 -5.62 -12.77
CA LEU A 354 -21.56 -6.54 -11.66
C LEU A 354 -22.69 -6.01 -10.77
N ALA A 355 -22.62 -4.72 -10.40
CA ALA A 355 -23.68 -4.06 -9.63
C ALA A 355 -25.04 -4.11 -10.36
N SER A 356 -25.05 -3.91 -11.67
CA SER A 356 -26.26 -4.00 -12.50
C SER A 356 -26.79 -5.43 -12.60
N ILE A 357 -25.92 -6.41 -12.83
CA ILE A 357 -26.29 -7.83 -12.89
C ILE A 357 -26.92 -8.27 -11.56
N ALA A 358 -26.33 -7.89 -10.43
CA ALA A 358 -26.81 -8.24 -9.10
C ALA A 358 -28.23 -7.71 -8.81
N GLN A 359 -28.58 -6.53 -9.30
CA GLN A 359 -29.87 -5.87 -9.02
C GLN A 359 -30.98 -6.22 -10.01
N TYR A 360 -30.63 -6.35 -11.30
CA TYR A 360 -31.63 -6.46 -12.38
C TYR A 360 -31.85 -7.90 -12.89
N THR A 361 -30.95 -8.85 -12.57
CA THR A 361 -31.12 -10.24 -13.00
C THR A 361 -32.17 -10.95 -12.14
N PRO A 362 -33.27 -11.47 -12.74
CA PRO A 362 -34.30 -12.19 -11.99
C PRO A 362 -33.73 -13.41 -11.27
N GLY A 363 -34.11 -13.60 -10.02
CA GLY A 363 -33.66 -14.72 -9.18
C GLY A 363 -32.36 -14.45 -8.44
N LEU A 364 -31.37 -13.83 -9.11
CA LEU A 364 -30.14 -13.38 -8.45
C LEU A 364 -30.43 -12.23 -7.47
N ASN A 365 -31.25 -11.27 -7.87
CA ASN A 365 -31.68 -10.18 -7.01
C ASN A 365 -32.37 -10.69 -5.73
N THR A 366 -33.24 -11.70 -5.83
CA THR A 366 -33.87 -12.33 -4.67
C THR A 366 -32.85 -13.04 -3.79
N ALA A 367 -31.90 -13.78 -4.36
CA ALA A 367 -30.85 -14.47 -3.61
C ALA A 367 -29.91 -13.51 -2.86
N LEU A 368 -29.61 -12.36 -3.47
CA LEU A 368 -28.75 -11.33 -2.90
C LEU A 368 -29.49 -10.32 -2.00
N THR A 369 -30.79 -10.49 -1.78
CA THR A 369 -31.65 -9.52 -1.05
C THR A 369 -31.63 -8.12 -1.67
N LEU A 370 -31.47 -8.05 -2.99
CA LEU A 370 -31.51 -6.84 -3.80
C LEU A 370 -32.82 -6.76 -4.59
N ARG A 371 -33.19 -5.55 -5.00
CA ARG A 371 -34.36 -5.25 -5.82
C ARG A 371 -33.97 -4.33 -6.96
N PRO A 372 -34.64 -4.44 -8.13
CA PRO A 372 -34.38 -3.56 -9.24
C PRO A 372 -34.79 -2.13 -8.87
N ILE A 373 -33.83 -1.21 -8.94
CA ILE A 373 -34.04 0.20 -8.62
C ILE A 373 -34.26 1.05 -9.87
N ARG A 374 -34.93 2.19 -9.69
CA ARG A 374 -35.07 3.21 -10.74
C ARG A 374 -33.71 3.84 -11.01
N PHE A 375 -33.43 4.19 -12.27
CA PHE A 375 -32.18 4.86 -12.66
C PHE A 375 -31.90 6.14 -11.86
N VAL A 376 -32.94 6.85 -11.43
CA VAL A 376 -32.80 8.06 -10.59
C VAL A 376 -32.02 7.78 -9.30
N TYR A 377 -32.11 6.58 -8.73
CA TYR A 377 -31.40 6.20 -7.50
C TYR A 377 -29.91 5.88 -7.71
N TRP A 378 -29.42 5.87 -8.96
CA TRP A 378 -27.98 5.80 -9.24
C TRP A 378 -27.29 7.16 -9.11
N LEU A 379 -28.04 8.26 -9.26
CA LEU A 379 -27.50 9.61 -9.29
C LEU A 379 -27.06 10.18 -7.93
N PRO A 380 -27.69 9.87 -6.78
CA PRO A 380 -27.35 10.49 -5.50
C PRO A 380 -25.91 10.26 -5.03
N GLY A 381 -25.25 9.18 -5.46
CA GLY A 381 -23.84 8.92 -5.11
C GLY A 381 -22.85 9.81 -5.87
N LEU A 382 -23.17 10.23 -7.10
CA LEU A 382 -22.25 10.97 -7.97
C LEU A 382 -21.72 12.28 -7.35
N PRO A 383 -22.54 13.15 -6.74
CA PRO A 383 -22.06 14.37 -6.10
C PRO A 383 -21.06 14.10 -4.98
N TYR A 384 -21.20 12.99 -4.26
CA TYR A 384 -20.32 12.64 -3.15
C TYR A 384 -19.00 12.04 -3.65
N GLY A 385 -19.03 11.22 -4.69
CA GLY A 385 -17.81 10.80 -5.40
C GLY A 385 -17.02 12.01 -5.94
N LEU A 386 -17.71 12.97 -6.57
CA LEU A 386 -17.08 14.22 -7.02
C LEU A 386 -16.53 15.04 -5.85
N LEU A 387 -17.26 15.11 -4.73
CA LEU A 387 -16.81 15.81 -3.53
C LEU A 387 -15.53 15.19 -2.96
N ILE A 388 -15.43 13.86 -2.91
CA ILE A 388 -14.21 13.14 -2.48
C ILE A 388 -13.03 13.58 -3.36
N LEU A 389 -13.21 13.59 -4.68
CA LEU A 389 -12.18 14.02 -5.62
C LEU A 389 -11.76 15.47 -5.40
N VAL A 390 -12.71 16.39 -5.23
CA VAL A 390 -12.43 17.81 -4.97
C VAL A 390 -11.67 18.00 -3.66
N VAL A 391 -12.10 17.34 -2.58
CA VAL A 391 -11.45 17.43 -1.26
C VAL A 391 -10.03 16.88 -1.32
N ASP A 392 -9.81 15.76 -2.02
CA ASP A 392 -8.49 15.18 -2.16
C ASP A 392 -7.56 16.03 -3.05
N GLU A 393 -8.05 16.58 -4.15
CA GLU A 393 -7.28 17.50 -4.99
C GLU A 393 -6.88 18.78 -4.25
N LEU A 394 -7.79 19.34 -3.44
CA LEU A 394 -7.47 20.48 -2.57
C LEU A 394 -6.39 20.13 -1.54
N ARG A 395 -6.48 18.95 -0.91
CA ARG A 395 -5.43 18.44 0.00
C ARG A 395 -4.08 18.38 -0.71
N LYS A 396 -4.02 17.76 -1.89
CA LYS A 396 -2.78 17.61 -2.67
C LYS A 396 -2.21 18.95 -3.12
N LEU A 397 -3.06 19.88 -3.52
CA LEU A 397 -2.67 21.24 -3.86
C LEU A 397 -2.05 21.98 -2.66
N ILE A 398 -2.62 21.83 -1.46
CA ILE A 398 -2.07 22.44 -0.22
C ILE A 398 -0.70 21.84 0.11
N ILE A 399 -0.54 20.52 -0.01
CA ILE A 399 0.74 19.83 0.22
C ILE A 399 1.80 20.28 -0.79
N SER A 400 1.44 20.40 -2.07
CA SER A 400 2.34 20.85 -3.14
C SER A 400 2.81 22.29 -2.93
N ARG A 401 1.91 23.19 -2.48
CA ARG A 401 2.23 24.61 -2.23
C ARG A 401 3.05 24.85 -0.97
N ASN A 402 2.90 24.02 0.07
CA ASN A 402 3.60 24.20 1.34
C ASN A 402 4.27 22.89 1.82
N PRO A 403 5.37 22.48 1.18
CA PRO A 403 6.11 21.29 1.59
C PRO A 403 6.68 21.46 3.02
N GLY A 404 6.46 20.46 3.88
CA GLY A 404 6.79 20.48 5.30
C GLY A 404 5.71 21.10 6.20
N GLY A 405 4.61 21.57 5.62
CA GLY A 405 3.47 22.15 6.35
C GLY A 405 2.68 21.13 7.17
N TRP A 406 1.71 21.62 7.93
CA TRP A 406 0.83 20.80 8.78
C TRP A 406 0.08 19.73 7.98
N MET A 407 -0.42 20.08 6.78
CA MET A 407 -1.17 19.14 5.95
C MET A 407 -0.33 17.95 5.48
N GLU A 408 0.95 18.14 5.19
CA GLU A 408 1.84 17.03 4.83
C GLU A 408 2.13 16.14 6.05
N LYS A 409 2.30 16.74 7.24
CA LYS A 409 2.56 15.97 8.46
C LYS A 409 1.37 15.14 8.94
N GLU A 410 0.15 15.61 8.70
CA GLU A 410 -1.07 14.93 9.18
C GLU A 410 -1.77 14.10 8.11
N ALA A 411 -1.76 14.53 6.84
CA ALA A 411 -2.61 13.97 5.78
C ALA A 411 -1.85 13.36 4.59
N TYR A 412 -0.52 13.36 4.61
CA TYR A 412 0.29 12.60 3.65
C TYR A 412 0.63 11.22 4.24
N TYR A 413 0.12 10.18 3.59
CA TYR A 413 0.27 8.78 3.98
C TYR A 413 1.19 8.03 3.04
#